data_AF-A0A9E4FLF1-F1
#
_entry.id   AF-A0A9E4FLF1-F1
#
_cell.length_a   1.000
_cell.length_b   1.000
_cell.length_c   1.000
_cell.angle_alpha   90.00
_cell.angle_beta   90.00
_cell.angle_gamma   90.00
#
_symmetry.space_group_name_H-M   'P 1'
#
loop_
_entity.id
_entity.type
_entity.pdbx_description
1 polymer ?
#
loop_
_entity_poly.entity_id
_entity_poly.type
_entity_poly.pdbx_seq_one_letter_code
_entity_poly.pdbx_strand_id
1 'polypeptide(L)'
;MTERNLPTREEVDSYFKNRSNWGRWGKDDEVGAINLITPQKRIAAAGLVRSGRSVSLSRYFPKTPSPENPTPAQHWMRTVPRGEKGGLSADYYGIYYHGVGSADLDALGLV
;
A
#
# COMPACT_ATOMS: atom_id res chain seq x y z
N MET A 1 -28.99 7.71 -24.73
CA MET A 1 -28.44 7.89 -23.37
C MET A 1 -29.06 6.82 -22.51
N THR A 2 -28.27 5.90 -21.95
CA THR A 2 -28.78 4.91 -20.99
C THR A 2 -29.18 5.62 -19.70
N GLU A 3 -30.42 5.43 -19.25
CA GLU A 3 -30.87 5.93 -17.95
C GLU A 3 -29.96 5.40 -16.85
N ARG A 4 -29.47 6.31 -16.02
CA ARG A 4 -28.60 5.98 -14.90
C ARG A 4 -29.49 5.73 -13.68
N ASN A 5 -29.94 4.48 -13.53
CA ASN A 5 -30.74 4.06 -12.37
C ASN A 5 -29.87 4.10 -11.11
N LEU A 6 -30.15 5.06 -10.24
CA LEU A 6 -29.51 5.15 -8.93
C LEU A 6 -30.15 4.12 -7.99
N PRO A 7 -29.35 3.34 -7.25
CA PRO A 7 -29.88 2.36 -6.33
C PRO A 7 -30.63 3.04 -5.18
N THR A 8 -31.66 2.37 -4.65
CA THR A 8 -32.33 2.81 -3.43
C THR A 8 -31.44 2.60 -2.21
N ARG A 9 -31.81 3.21 -1.08
CA ARG A 9 -31.11 2.99 0.19
C ARG A 9 -31.11 1.52 0.59
N GLU A 10 -32.23 0.84 0.44
CA GLU A 10 -32.40 -0.57 0.79
C GLU A 10 -31.51 -1.46 -0.06
N GLU A 11 -31.36 -1.14 -1.36
CA GLU A 11 -30.43 -1.86 -2.24
C GLU A 11 -28.98 -1.68 -1.79
N VAL A 12 -28.57 -0.45 -1.46
CA VAL A 12 -27.22 -0.17 -0.93
C VAL A 12 -26.98 -0.90 0.40
N ASP A 13 -27.93 -0.84 1.32
CA ASP A 13 -27.86 -1.53 2.62
C ASP A 13 -27.74 -3.05 2.45
N SER A 14 -28.38 -3.61 1.42
CA SER A 14 -28.28 -5.04 1.09
C SER A 14 -26.87 -5.45 0.66
N TYR A 15 -26.08 -4.55 0.04
CA TYR A 15 -24.74 -4.87 -0.43
C TYR A 15 -23.78 -5.18 0.71
N PHE A 16 -23.88 -4.46 1.83
CA PHE A 16 -23.04 -4.71 3.00
C PHE A 16 -23.28 -6.10 3.61
N LYS A 17 -24.51 -6.62 3.50
CA LYS A 17 -24.86 -7.96 3.98
C LYS A 17 -24.50 -9.05 2.97
N ASN A 18 -24.90 -8.85 1.73
CA ASN A 18 -24.92 -9.90 0.71
C ASN A 18 -23.66 -9.93 -0.17
N ARG A 19 -22.83 -8.88 -0.14
CA ARG A 19 -21.62 -8.75 -0.98
C ARG A 19 -20.37 -8.56 -0.13
N SER A 20 -20.20 -9.43 0.85
CA SER A 20 -19.04 -9.41 1.75
C SER A 20 -18.27 -10.74 1.71
N ASN A 21 -17.01 -10.71 2.17
CA ASN A 21 -16.20 -11.92 2.39
C ASN A 21 -16.22 -12.38 3.87
N TRP A 22 -17.10 -11.84 4.70
CA TRP A 22 -17.17 -12.22 6.13
C TRP A 22 -17.38 -13.73 6.28
N GLY A 23 -16.56 -14.35 7.14
CA GLY A 23 -16.61 -15.79 7.41
C GLY A 23 -16.05 -16.69 6.30
N ARG A 24 -15.67 -16.16 5.13
CA ARG A 24 -15.13 -16.95 4.01
C ARG A 24 -13.90 -17.77 4.37
N TRP A 25 -13.04 -17.24 5.24
CA TRP A 25 -11.78 -17.87 5.68
C TRP A 25 -11.78 -18.25 7.16
N GLY A 26 -12.96 -18.24 7.80
CA GLY A 26 -13.10 -18.46 9.24
C GLY A 26 -13.50 -17.19 9.98
N LYS A 27 -14.06 -17.38 11.18
CA LYS A 27 -14.57 -16.28 12.01
C LYS A 27 -13.46 -15.41 12.64
N ASP A 28 -12.26 -15.95 12.74
CA ASP A 28 -11.09 -15.29 13.36
C ASP A 28 -10.08 -14.81 12.29
N ASP A 29 -10.50 -14.70 11.03
CA ASP A 29 -9.65 -14.21 9.93
C ASP A 29 -9.43 -12.69 10.02
N GLU A 30 -8.17 -12.27 9.96
CA GLU A 30 -7.76 -10.85 10.03
C GLU A 30 -7.05 -10.36 8.75
N VAL A 31 -6.87 -11.22 7.73
CA VAL A 31 -6.09 -10.88 6.53
C VAL A 31 -6.93 -10.81 5.25
N GLY A 32 -8.17 -11.30 5.26
CA GLY A 32 -9.15 -11.12 4.20
C GLY A 32 -8.66 -11.62 2.83
N ALA A 33 -8.77 -10.79 1.80
CA ALA A 33 -8.46 -11.18 0.43
C ALA A 33 -7.00 -11.58 0.20
N ILE A 34 -6.07 -11.27 1.12
CA ILE A 34 -4.69 -11.76 1.09
C ILE A 34 -4.65 -13.30 1.10
N ASN A 35 -5.65 -13.96 1.70
CA ASN A 35 -5.80 -15.42 1.66
C ASN A 35 -5.90 -15.99 0.24
N LEU A 36 -6.22 -15.17 -0.77
CA LEU A 36 -6.23 -15.60 -2.18
C LEU A 36 -4.82 -15.72 -2.78
N ILE A 37 -3.77 -15.26 -2.10
CA ILE A 37 -2.37 -15.36 -2.53
C ILE A 37 -1.78 -16.69 -2.02
N THR A 38 -2.10 -17.77 -2.72
CA THR A 38 -1.67 -19.12 -2.32
C THR A 38 -0.21 -19.41 -2.74
N PRO A 39 0.46 -20.44 -2.16
CA PRO A 39 1.74 -20.92 -2.65
C PRO A 39 1.75 -21.25 -4.14
N GLN A 40 0.68 -21.87 -4.65
CA GLN A 40 0.53 -22.23 -6.06
C GLN A 40 0.45 -20.98 -6.95
N LYS A 41 -0.29 -19.94 -6.53
CA LYS A 41 -0.32 -18.67 -7.27
C LYS A 41 1.03 -17.97 -7.26
N ARG A 42 1.78 -18.02 -6.16
CA ARG A 42 3.15 -17.47 -6.09
C ARG A 42 4.09 -18.18 -7.07
N ILE A 43 4.03 -19.52 -7.16
CA ILE A 43 4.81 -20.30 -8.14
C ILE A 43 4.41 -19.93 -9.57
N ALA A 44 3.10 -19.88 -9.85
CA ALA A 44 2.60 -19.50 -11.18
C ALA A 44 3.05 -18.10 -11.59
N ALA A 45 3.00 -17.13 -10.67
CA ALA A 45 3.47 -15.76 -10.90
C ALA A 45 4.99 -15.70 -11.15
N ALA A 46 5.79 -16.46 -10.39
CA ALA A 46 7.23 -16.56 -10.63
C ALA A 46 7.55 -17.12 -12.03
N GLY A 47 6.75 -18.07 -12.52
CA GLY A 47 6.86 -18.61 -13.88
C GLY A 47 6.58 -17.61 -15.01
N LEU A 48 6.01 -16.43 -14.70
CA LEU A 48 5.80 -15.36 -15.69
C LEU A 48 7.09 -14.57 -16.01
N VAL A 49 8.12 -14.64 -15.16
CA VAL A 49 9.38 -13.93 -15.40
C VAL A 49 10.09 -14.54 -16.61
N ARG A 50 10.35 -13.73 -17.64
CA ARG A 50 11.06 -14.15 -18.87
C ARG A 50 12.43 -13.51 -19.03
N SER A 51 12.51 -12.18 -18.90
CA SER A 51 13.74 -11.41 -19.14
C SER A 51 14.47 -10.96 -17.88
N GLY A 52 13.84 -11.09 -16.70
CA GLY A 52 14.37 -10.55 -15.44
C GLY A 52 14.37 -9.01 -15.35
N ARG A 53 13.80 -8.29 -16.33
CA ARG A 53 13.67 -6.83 -16.25
C ARG A 53 12.73 -6.44 -15.12
N SER A 54 13.23 -5.66 -14.18
CA SER A 54 12.43 -5.05 -13.11
C SER A 54 12.03 -3.62 -13.47
N VAL A 55 10.81 -3.23 -13.08
CA VAL A 55 10.28 -1.87 -13.21
C VAL A 55 9.70 -1.47 -11.86
N SER A 56 10.20 -0.38 -11.29
CA SER A 56 9.64 0.16 -10.04
C SER A 56 8.25 0.74 -10.31
N LEU A 57 7.27 0.35 -9.48
CA LEU A 57 5.94 0.96 -9.44
C LEU A 57 5.81 1.99 -8.31
N SER A 58 6.88 2.22 -7.54
CA SER A 58 6.91 3.21 -6.48
C SER A 58 7.10 4.62 -7.03
N ARG A 59 6.48 5.60 -6.39
CA ARG A 59 6.83 7.02 -6.57
C ARG A 59 8.21 7.32 -5.98
N TYR A 60 8.85 8.39 -6.46
CA TYR A 60 10.00 8.95 -5.76
C TYR A 60 9.62 9.34 -4.33
N PHE A 61 10.57 9.24 -3.40
CA PHE A 61 10.34 9.59 -2.01
C PHE A 61 9.85 11.05 -1.89
N PRO A 62 8.62 11.30 -1.38
CA PRO A 62 7.89 12.54 -1.67
C PRO A 62 8.28 13.69 -0.71
N LYS A 63 9.52 14.17 -0.81
CA LYS A 63 10.07 15.23 0.07
C LYS A 63 9.63 16.64 -0.28
N THR A 64 9.09 16.84 -1.49
CA THR A 64 8.77 18.16 -2.01
C THR A 64 7.31 18.50 -1.71
N PRO A 65 7.02 19.60 -0.98
CA PRO A 65 5.64 20.03 -0.74
C PRO A 65 4.92 20.39 -2.04
N SER A 66 3.64 20.05 -2.14
CA SER A 66 2.75 20.46 -3.23
C SER A 66 1.29 20.38 -2.79
N PRO A 67 0.30 20.88 -3.55
CA PRO A 67 -1.11 20.64 -3.26
C PRO A 67 -1.46 19.15 -3.13
N GLU A 68 -0.83 18.30 -3.94
CA GLU A 68 -0.96 16.83 -3.91
C GLU A 68 0.00 16.16 -2.90
N ASN A 69 0.75 16.94 -2.10
CA ASN A 69 1.66 16.45 -1.08
C ASN A 69 1.78 17.47 0.07
N PRO A 70 0.69 17.71 0.83
CA PRO A 70 0.67 18.70 1.90
C PRO A 70 1.50 18.27 3.13
N THR A 71 1.80 16.98 3.25
CA THR A 71 2.59 16.38 4.34
C THR A 71 3.82 15.65 3.77
N PRO A 72 4.80 16.40 3.23
CA PRO A 72 5.96 15.81 2.56
C PRO A 72 6.77 14.92 3.50
N ALA A 73 7.34 13.87 2.94
CA ALA A 73 8.20 12.95 3.66
C ALA A 73 9.48 13.64 4.16
N GLN A 74 9.88 13.28 5.37
CA GLN A 74 11.06 13.79 6.05
C GLN A 74 12.24 12.87 5.75
N HIS A 75 13.38 13.45 5.39
CA HIS A 75 14.65 12.74 5.23
C HIS A 75 15.76 13.61 5.78
N TRP A 76 16.35 13.19 6.89
CA TRP A 76 17.48 13.87 7.51
C TRP A 76 18.69 12.95 7.53
N MET A 77 19.79 13.42 6.96
CA MET A 77 21.07 12.72 6.99
C MET A 77 21.92 13.26 8.14
N ARG A 78 22.58 12.34 8.86
CA ARG A 78 23.52 12.64 9.93
C ARG A 78 24.83 11.91 9.68
N THR A 79 25.93 12.65 9.75
CA THR A 79 27.27 12.06 9.75
C THR A 79 27.82 11.99 11.17
N VAL A 80 28.35 10.85 11.57
CA VAL A 80 29.00 10.62 12.87
C VAL A 80 30.47 10.26 12.63
N PRO A 81 31.43 11.13 13.00
CA PRO A 81 32.85 10.82 12.90
C PRO A 81 33.23 9.61 13.77
N ARG A 82 34.16 8.79 13.30
CA ARG A 82 34.78 7.68 14.04
C ARG A 82 36.30 7.70 13.81
N GLY A 83 37.01 8.33 14.73
CA GLY A 83 38.45 8.57 14.59
C GLY A 83 38.77 9.56 13.47
N GLU A 84 40.03 9.62 13.07
CA GLU A 84 40.54 10.64 12.13
C GLU A 84 40.21 10.38 10.66
N LYS A 85 39.94 9.12 10.29
CA LYS A 85 39.76 8.69 8.89
C LYS A 85 38.46 7.94 8.63
N GLY A 86 37.60 7.83 9.64
CA GLY A 86 36.40 7.03 9.61
C GLY A 86 35.16 7.80 10.02
N GLY A 87 34.00 7.30 9.63
CA GLY A 87 32.72 7.84 10.02
C GLY A 87 31.57 6.94 9.59
N LEU A 88 30.37 7.29 10.03
CA LEU A 88 29.09 6.71 9.64
C LEU A 88 28.24 7.82 9.01
N SER A 89 27.61 7.53 7.88
CA SER A 89 26.46 8.31 7.42
C SER A 89 25.21 7.52 7.77
N ALA A 90 24.29 8.15 8.49
CA ALA A 90 23.03 7.57 8.93
C ALA A 90 21.88 8.47 8.52
N ASP A 91 20.73 7.87 8.21
CA ASP A 91 19.53 8.59 7.81
C ASP A 91 18.41 8.39 8.82
N TYR A 92 17.60 9.42 9.00
CA TYR A 92 16.26 9.34 9.56
C TYR A 92 15.25 9.59 8.43
N TYR A 93 14.24 8.74 8.35
CA TYR A 93 13.12 8.90 7.44
C TYR A 93 11.80 8.95 8.22
N GLY A 94 10.94 9.89 7.86
CA GLY A 94 9.56 9.99 8.35
C GLY A 94 8.60 10.10 7.18
N ILE A 95 7.50 9.34 7.20
CA ILE A 95 6.48 9.35 6.15
C ILE A 95 5.11 9.33 6.82
N TYR A 96 4.18 10.11 6.28
CA TYR A 96 2.76 9.96 6.58
C TYR A 96 2.15 8.96 5.59
N TYR A 97 1.99 7.69 6.02
CA TYR A 97 1.66 6.59 5.11
C TYR A 97 0.30 6.72 4.41
N HIS A 98 -0.68 7.34 5.06
CA HIS A 98 -1.98 7.66 4.44
C HIS A 98 -2.02 9.07 3.83
N GLY A 99 -0.85 9.65 3.58
CA GLY A 99 -0.71 10.83 2.75
C GLY A 99 -0.73 10.44 1.28
N VAL A 100 -1.35 11.28 0.45
CA VAL A 100 -1.46 11.07 -1.01
C VAL A 100 -0.12 11.13 -1.79
N GLY A 101 0.99 11.44 -1.09
CA GLY A 101 2.30 11.66 -1.71
C GLY A 101 3.10 10.39 -1.98
N SER A 102 2.92 9.33 -1.19
CA SER A 102 3.67 8.06 -1.28
C SER A 102 2.89 6.98 -2.03
N ALA A 103 3.61 6.01 -2.60
CA ALA A 103 3.00 4.74 -2.97
C ALA A 103 2.92 3.85 -1.74
N ASP A 104 1.73 3.37 -1.40
CA ASP A 104 1.45 2.65 -0.17
C ASP A 104 0.46 1.48 -0.39
N LEU A 105 0.21 0.75 0.69
CA LEU A 105 -0.81 -0.28 0.79
C LEU A 105 -1.61 -0.03 2.06
N ASP A 106 -2.92 0.10 1.91
CA ASP A 106 -3.84 0.29 3.00
C ASP A 106 -4.27 -1.03 3.63
N ALA A 107 -4.12 -1.14 4.95
CA ALA A 107 -4.55 -2.31 5.69
C ALA A 107 -6.07 -2.34 5.88
N LEU A 108 -6.64 -3.52 6.16
CA LEU A 108 -8.08 -3.66 6.44
C LEU A 108 -8.56 -2.81 7.61
N GLY A 109 -7.72 -2.61 8.62
CA GLY A 109 -8.03 -1.78 9.79
C GLY A 109 -7.91 -0.27 9.57
N LEU A 110 -7.70 0.20 8.33
CA LEU A 110 -7.54 1.63 8.03
C LEU A 110 -8.86 2.43 8.07
N VAL A 111 -10.01 1.79 8.14
CA VAL A 111 -11.32 2.44 7.96
C VAL A 111 -12.15 2.54 9.24
#